data_AF-A0AAE8HPK3-F1
#
_entry.id   AF-A0AAE8HPK3-F1
#
_cell.length_a   1.000
_cell.length_b   1.000
_cell.length_c   1.000
_cell.angle_alpha   90.00
_cell.angle_beta   90.00
_cell.angle_gamma   90.00
#
_symmetry.space_group_name_H-M   'P 1'
#
loop_
_entity.id
_entity.type
_entity.pdbx_description
1 polymer ?
#
loop_
_entity_poly.entity_id
_entity_poly.type
_entity_poly.pdbx_seq_one_letter_code
_entity_poly.pdbx_strand_id
1 'polypeptide(L)'
;MAMDAGTPQPPEPNIVAPTPSFALGVGLTNECNLACSFCYRDPDRLDRLGPEQLRTVLDSLPVRSVNLGTGENGMHPQFPQLLDLLRAEPIKLTITSNGHSIAVMDDTAVQAFADVEFSIDYPNREEQDAQRGAGNWDLVMTQAARCRALGVGVTFIAVMMRTNFDRLHEIAALARGFDAPLRINVYQAVRTDAFALTYEEYWDGFARLFAETDVIAIGEPLVRAMAGLPARRGGCGIGTVRVTPRATVQPCVYWGGTGQSLDTLREAGSEIVETAPFAAVRALPEPCRGCDYEEACHGGCAGRRRLMERLDQVDPYCPIVRGEVRPLSIVMAPARELPKLESACTTIVQARPARG
;
A
#
# COMPACT_ATOMS: atom_id res chain seq x y z
N MET A 1 -15.90 67.05 1.18
CA MET A 1 -16.00 66.08 2.29
C MET A 1 -17.07 65.08 1.91
N ALA A 2 -16.65 63.94 1.37
CA ALA A 2 -17.52 62.81 1.09
C ALA A 2 -16.85 61.59 1.74
N MET A 3 -17.58 60.96 2.66
CA MET A 3 -17.17 59.78 3.39
C MET A 3 -17.38 58.56 2.49
N ASP A 4 -16.34 57.76 2.29
CA ASP A 4 -16.44 56.47 1.60
C ASP A 4 -16.69 55.39 2.66
N ALA A 5 -17.85 54.75 2.58
CA ALA A 5 -18.31 53.75 3.51
C ALA A 5 -17.79 52.38 3.06
N GLY A 6 -16.84 51.83 3.83
CA GLY A 6 -16.28 50.50 3.56
C GLY A 6 -17.34 49.41 3.58
N THR A 7 -17.36 48.61 2.50
CA THR A 7 -18.16 47.39 2.37
C THR A 7 -17.76 46.36 3.44
N PRO A 8 -18.71 45.72 4.15
CA PRO A 8 -18.38 44.72 5.16
C PRO A 8 -17.95 43.40 4.51
N GLN A 9 -16.80 42.89 4.93
CA GLN A 9 -16.28 41.58 4.54
C GLN A 9 -17.13 40.48 5.19
N PRO A 10 -17.46 39.39 4.47
CA PRO A 10 -18.21 38.27 5.06
C PRO A 10 -17.35 37.57 6.13
N PRO A 11 -17.96 37.03 7.19
CA PRO A 11 -17.23 36.30 8.21
C PRO A 11 -16.57 35.07 7.59
N GLU A 12 -15.26 34.90 7.83
CA GLU A 12 -14.54 33.69 7.43
C GLU A 12 -15.17 32.48 8.11
N PRO A 13 -15.44 31.38 7.38
CA PRO A 13 -15.96 30.17 7.99
C PRO A 13 -14.94 29.66 9.00
N ASN A 14 -15.40 29.40 10.20
CA ASN A 14 -14.63 28.74 11.25
C ASN A 14 -14.34 27.29 10.79
N ILE A 15 -13.26 27.10 10.04
CA ILE A 15 -12.80 25.78 9.62
C ILE A 15 -12.23 25.11 10.86
N VAL A 16 -13.07 24.37 11.57
CA VAL A 16 -12.61 23.34 12.50
C VAL A 16 -11.67 22.44 11.70
N ALA A 17 -10.39 22.41 12.06
CA ALA A 17 -9.42 21.54 11.40
C ALA A 17 -9.99 20.11 11.41
N PRO A 18 -10.14 19.45 10.25
CA PRO A 18 -10.72 18.12 10.23
C PRO A 18 -9.87 17.20 11.09
N THR A 19 -10.50 16.47 12.01
CA THR A 19 -9.85 15.41 12.77
C THR A 19 -9.10 14.52 11.77
N PRO A 20 -7.80 14.24 11.97
CA PRO A 20 -7.03 13.48 10.99
C PRO A 20 -7.69 12.12 10.77
N SER A 21 -8.16 11.90 9.54
CA SER A 21 -8.81 10.64 9.18
C SER A 21 -7.79 9.63 8.69
N PHE A 22 -7.91 8.35 9.08
CA PHE A 22 -6.92 7.30 8.86
C PHE A 22 -7.26 6.37 7.69
N ALA A 23 -6.21 5.91 7.00
CA ALA A 23 -6.28 4.80 6.06
C ALA A 23 -5.79 3.53 6.77
N LEU A 24 -6.70 2.60 6.97
CA LEU A 24 -6.46 1.38 7.72
C LEU A 24 -6.07 0.24 6.79
N GLY A 25 -4.96 -0.44 7.07
CA GLY A 25 -4.66 -1.74 6.49
C GLY A 25 -5.00 -2.83 7.49
N VAL A 26 -5.99 -3.68 7.19
CA VAL A 26 -6.46 -4.72 8.11
C VAL A 26 -6.12 -6.10 7.55
N GLY A 27 -5.45 -6.90 8.36
CA GLY A 27 -5.39 -8.35 8.18
C GLY A 27 -6.48 -9.02 8.99
N LEU A 28 -7.52 -9.52 8.32
CA LEU A 28 -8.57 -10.29 8.99
C LEU A 28 -8.08 -11.69 9.37
N THR A 29 -7.24 -12.29 8.52
CA THR A 29 -6.67 -13.61 8.75
C THR A 29 -5.26 -13.65 8.16
N ASN A 30 -4.41 -14.52 8.68
CA ASN A 30 -3.20 -14.94 7.96
C ASN A 30 -3.37 -16.33 7.33
N GLU A 31 -4.59 -16.86 7.22
CA GLU A 31 -4.87 -18.04 6.41
C GLU A 31 -4.79 -17.70 4.93
N CYS A 32 -4.24 -18.60 4.11
CA CYS A 32 -4.15 -18.43 2.68
C CYS A 32 -4.14 -19.79 2.01
N ASN A 33 -4.89 -19.92 0.92
CA ASN A 33 -4.96 -21.13 0.13
C ASN A 33 -3.77 -21.31 -0.85
N LEU A 34 -2.83 -20.35 -0.85
CA LEU A 34 -1.57 -20.37 -1.61
C LEU A 34 -0.35 -20.29 -0.68
N ALA A 35 0.79 -20.79 -1.16
CA ALA A 35 2.07 -20.80 -0.45
C ALA A 35 3.19 -20.10 -1.25
N CYS A 36 2.93 -18.88 -1.72
CA CYS A 36 3.88 -18.12 -2.54
C CYS A 36 5.25 -18.02 -1.84
N SER A 37 6.32 -18.36 -2.56
CA SER A 37 7.70 -18.46 -2.06
C SER A 37 8.25 -17.14 -1.48
N PHE A 38 7.78 -16.02 -1.98
CA PHE A 38 8.15 -14.66 -1.55
C PHE A 38 7.15 -14.04 -0.54
N CYS A 39 6.17 -14.79 -0.04
CA CYS A 39 5.18 -14.25 0.87
C CYS A 39 5.80 -13.84 2.22
N TYR A 40 5.48 -12.64 2.72
CA TYR A 40 5.92 -12.19 4.04
C TYR A 40 5.16 -12.84 5.20
N ARG A 41 4.03 -13.50 4.90
CA ARG A 41 3.12 -14.09 5.88
C ARG A 41 3.81 -15.19 6.67
N ASP A 42 3.58 -15.21 7.98
CA ASP A 42 3.95 -16.31 8.86
C ASP A 42 3.07 -17.54 8.56
N PRO A 43 3.62 -18.67 8.06
CA PRO A 43 2.86 -19.87 7.77
C PRO A 43 2.64 -20.77 9.00
N ASP A 44 3.38 -20.56 10.09
CA ASP A 44 3.46 -21.50 11.21
C ASP A 44 2.45 -21.20 12.31
N ARG A 45 1.73 -20.08 12.18
CA ARG A 45 0.61 -19.70 13.05
C ARG A 45 -0.63 -19.40 12.23
N LEU A 46 -1.81 -19.62 12.81
CA LEU A 46 -3.10 -19.20 12.26
C LEU A 46 -3.77 -18.25 13.25
N ASP A 47 -4.00 -17.03 12.82
CA ASP A 47 -4.60 -15.94 13.58
C ASP A 47 -5.79 -15.36 12.80
N ARG A 48 -6.80 -14.89 13.54
CA ARG A 48 -8.06 -14.38 12.98
C ARG A 48 -8.58 -13.21 13.83
N LEU A 49 -8.82 -12.08 13.17
CA LEU A 49 -9.44 -10.89 13.76
C LEU A 49 -10.96 -11.06 13.77
N GLY A 50 -11.56 -11.12 14.96
CA GLY A 50 -12.99 -11.31 15.13
C GLY A 50 -13.83 -10.03 14.88
N PRO A 51 -15.16 -10.16 14.72
CA PRO A 51 -16.08 -9.04 14.52
C PRO A 51 -16.02 -7.97 15.62
N GLU A 52 -15.96 -8.37 16.90
CA GLU A 52 -15.88 -7.43 18.04
C GLU A 52 -14.55 -6.67 18.07
N GLN A 53 -13.46 -7.33 17.67
CA GLN A 53 -12.15 -6.70 17.56
C GLN A 53 -12.11 -5.70 16.41
N LEU A 54 -12.70 -6.04 15.25
CA LEU A 54 -12.82 -5.10 14.14
C LEU A 54 -13.70 -3.90 14.51
N ARG A 55 -14.82 -4.13 15.21
CA ARG A 55 -15.68 -3.06 15.75
C ARG A 55 -14.89 -2.13 16.68
N THR A 56 -14.13 -2.69 17.61
CA THR A 56 -13.25 -1.93 18.52
C THR A 56 -12.30 -1.02 17.75
N VAL A 57 -11.69 -1.52 16.66
CA VAL A 57 -10.79 -0.74 15.82
C VAL A 57 -11.50 0.43 15.14
N LEU A 58 -12.67 0.18 14.55
CA LEU A 58 -13.45 1.20 13.83
C LEU A 58 -13.96 2.29 14.78
N ASP A 59 -14.37 1.90 15.99
CA ASP A 59 -14.86 2.85 17.00
C ASP A 59 -13.72 3.69 17.62
N SER A 60 -12.47 3.22 17.54
CA SER A 60 -11.30 3.89 18.14
C SER A 60 -10.64 4.92 17.22
N LEU A 61 -10.88 4.87 15.91
CA LEU A 61 -10.21 5.75 14.94
C LEU A 61 -11.20 6.35 13.93
N PRO A 62 -11.05 7.62 13.56
CA PRO A 62 -11.78 8.20 12.44
C PRO A 62 -11.23 7.63 11.11
N VAL A 63 -11.77 6.52 10.63
CA VAL A 63 -11.29 5.84 9.41
C VAL A 63 -11.98 6.39 8.16
N ARG A 64 -11.21 6.74 7.12
CA ARG A 64 -11.75 7.11 5.78
C ARG A 64 -11.73 5.96 4.78
N SER A 65 -10.81 5.03 4.96
CA SER A 65 -10.63 3.92 4.02
C SER A 65 -10.07 2.69 4.71
N VAL A 66 -10.54 1.52 4.31
CA VAL A 66 -10.04 0.23 4.77
C VAL A 66 -9.54 -0.55 3.57
N ASN A 67 -8.38 -1.19 3.73
CA ASN A 67 -7.87 -2.18 2.80
C ASN A 67 -7.64 -3.48 3.52
N LEU A 68 -8.34 -4.50 3.06
CA LEU A 68 -8.18 -5.86 3.52
C LEU A 68 -6.98 -6.47 2.79
N GLY A 69 -5.95 -6.85 3.54
CA GLY A 69 -4.74 -7.50 3.02
C GLY A 69 -4.19 -8.46 4.07
N THR A 70 -3.04 -9.12 3.83
CA THR A 70 -2.57 -10.26 4.65
C THR A 70 -3.48 -11.49 4.54
N GLY A 71 -2.88 -12.65 4.30
CA GLY A 71 -3.66 -13.85 3.99
C GLY A 71 -4.54 -13.69 2.75
N GLU A 72 -5.51 -14.60 2.60
CA GLU A 72 -6.60 -14.48 1.65
C GLU A 72 -7.89 -14.29 2.45
N ASN A 73 -8.44 -13.08 2.43
CA ASN A 73 -9.46 -12.66 3.40
C ASN A 73 -10.74 -13.52 3.39
N GLY A 74 -11.15 -14.03 2.23
CA GLY A 74 -12.29 -14.94 2.07
C GLY A 74 -12.11 -16.30 2.77
N MET A 75 -10.90 -16.65 3.19
CA MET A 75 -10.64 -17.84 4.02
C MET A 75 -11.08 -17.64 5.48
N HIS A 76 -11.35 -16.40 5.90
CA HIS A 76 -11.85 -16.14 7.24
C HIS A 76 -13.30 -16.68 7.37
N PRO A 77 -13.62 -17.58 8.33
CA PRO A 77 -14.94 -18.20 8.41
C PRO A 77 -16.08 -17.21 8.69
N GLN A 78 -15.78 -16.09 9.35
CA GLN A 78 -16.72 -15.00 9.60
C GLN A 78 -16.57 -13.84 8.59
N PHE A 79 -15.95 -14.08 7.43
CA PHE A 79 -15.73 -13.03 6.42
C PHE A 79 -17.03 -12.30 6.02
N PRO A 80 -18.18 -12.97 5.79
CA PRO A 80 -19.43 -12.27 5.48
C PRO A 80 -19.85 -11.27 6.56
N GLN A 81 -19.78 -11.67 7.84
CA GLN A 81 -20.11 -10.81 8.98
C GLN A 81 -19.15 -9.62 9.10
N LEU A 82 -17.85 -9.84 8.89
CA LEU A 82 -16.84 -8.77 8.91
C LEU A 82 -17.05 -7.78 7.76
N LEU A 83 -17.42 -8.28 6.58
CA LEU A 83 -17.76 -7.46 5.43
C LEU A 83 -19.05 -6.65 5.67
N ASP A 84 -20.07 -7.23 6.31
CA ASP A 84 -21.28 -6.50 6.71
C ASP A 84 -20.96 -5.34 7.66
N LEU A 85 -20.07 -5.57 8.64
CA LEU A 85 -19.63 -4.53 9.56
C LEU A 85 -18.94 -3.38 8.83
N LEU A 86 -18.06 -3.68 7.86
CA LEU A 86 -17.35 -2.66 7.09
C LEU A 86 -18.28 -1.90 6.14
N ARG A 87 -19.26 -2.57 5.54
CA ARG A 87 -20.26 -1.94 4.65
C ARG A 87 -21.19 -0.97 5.37
N ALA A 88 -21.38 -1.14 6.68
CA ALA A 88 -22.19 -0.23 7.48
C ALA A 88 -21.49 1.10 7.79
N GLU A 89 -20.18 1.19 7.54
CA GLU A 89 -19.39 2.40 7.80
C GLU A 89 -19.26 3.28 6.53
N PRO A 90 -19.17 4.62 6.67
CA PRO A 90 -18.95 5.53 5.54
C PRO A 90 -17.48 5.53 5.09
N ILE A 91 -16.95 4.35 4.73
CA ILE A 91 -15.54 4.13 4.39
C ILE A 91 -15.36 3.69 2.94
N LYS A 92 -14.23 4.08 2.33
CA LYS A 92 -13.80 3.51 1.07
C LYS A 92 -13.16 2.13 1.31
N LEU A 93 -13.87 1.06 0.96
CA LEU A 93 -13.42 -0.31 1.18
C LEU A 93 -12.69 -0.87 -0.05
N THR A 94 -11.55 -1.52 0.18
CA THR A 94 -10.75 -2.22 -0.85
C THR A 94 -10.25 -3.55 -0.32
N ILE A 95 -9.91 -4.47 -1.23
CA ILE A 95 -9.36 -5.79 -0.88
C ILE A 95 -8.22 -6.14 -1.81
N THR A 96 -7.10 -6.61 -1.24
CA THR A 96 -6.04 -7.30 -2.00
C THR A 96 -6.31 -8.80 -1.98
N SER A 97 -6.37 -9.42 -3.15
CA SER A 97 -6.73 -10.83 -3.29
C SER A 97 -5.83 -11.54 -4.30
N ASN A 98 -5.61 -12.83 -4.07
CA ASN A 98 -5.05 -13.75 -5.07
C ASN A 98 -6.08 -14.24 -6.11
N GLY A 99 -7.32 -13.76 -6.04
CA GLY A 99 -8.47 -14.15 -6.86
C GLY A 99 -9.51 -14.97 -6.11
N HIS A 100 -9.12 -15.76 -5.11
CA HIS A 100 -10.02 -16.73 -4.48
C HIS A 100 -11.13 -16.10 -3.65
N SER A 101 -10.86 -15.02 -2.89
CA SER A 101 -11.91 -14.34 -2.13
C SER A 101 -13.01 -13.85 -3.05
N ILE A 102 -12.64 -13.26 -4.20
CA ILE A 102 -13.62 -12.72 -5.15
C ILE A 102 -14.42 -13.86 -5.81
N ALA A 103 -13.75 -14.96 -6.15
CA ALA A 103 -14.39 -16.11 -6.79
C ALA A 103 -15.49 -16.78 -5.95
N VAL A 104 -15.40 -16.72 -4.63
CA VAL A 104 -16.41 -17.31 -3.71
C VAL A 104 -17.47 -16.31 -3.24
N MET A 105 -17.25 -15.01 -3.45
CA MET A 105 -18.24 -13.97 -3.14
C MET A 105 -19.34 -13.92 -4.21
N ASP A 106 -20.56 -13.59 -3.79
CA ASP A 106 -21.61 -13.17 -4.73
C ASP A 106 -21.37 -11.75 -5.26
N ASP A 107 -22.12 -11.35 -6.29
CA ASP A 107 -21.91 -10.05 -6.94
C ASP A 107 -22.18 -8.87 -5.98
N THR A 108 -23.16 -9.00 -5.08
CA THR A 108 -23.47 -7.98 -4.07
C THR A 108 -22.29 -7.75 -3.12
N ALA A 109 -21.65 -8.83 -2.66
CA ALA A 109 -20.47 -8.75 -1.81
C ALA A 109 -19.26 -8.18 -2.57
N VAL A 110 -19.09 -8.49 -3.86
CA VAL A 110 -18.04 -7.88 -4.70
C VAL A 110 -18.27 -6.39 -4.89
N GLN A 111 -19.52 -5.96 -5.08
CA GLN A 111 -19.90 -4.54 -5.22
C GLN A 111 -19.74 -3.72 -3.95
N ALA A 112 -19.47 -4.37 -2.80
CA ALA A 112 -19.09 -3.68 -1.57
C ALA A 112 -17.75 -2.95 -1.66
N PHE A 113 -16.88 -3.37 -2.60
CA PHE A 113 -15.54 -2.82 -2.75
C PHE A 113 -15.54 -1.69 -3.77
N ALA A 114 -14.85 -0.60 -3.43
CA ALA A 114 -14.56 0.47 -4.38
C ALA A 114 -13.48 0.03 -5.39
N ASP A 115 -12.55 -0.82 -4.97
CA ASP A 115 -11.48 -1.37 -5.81
C ASP A 115 -11.01 -2.73 -5.29
N VAL A 116 -10.71 -3.64 -6.21
CA VAL A 116 -10.09 -4.94 -5.94
C VAL A 116 -8.67 -4.95 -6.52
N GLU A 117 -7.70 -5.22 -5.65
CA GLU A 117 -6.28 -5.33 -5.99
C GLU A 117 -5.92 -6.81 -6.24
N PHE A 118 -5.79 -7.22 -7.51
CA PHE A 118 -5.44 -8.60 -7.87
C PHE A 118 -3.93 -8.80 -7.94
N SER A 119 -3.44 -9.81 -7.23
CA SER A 119 -2.01 -10.11 -7.17
C SER A 119 -1.51 -10.81 -8.44
N ILE A 120 -0.66 -10.12 -9.22
CA ILE A 120 0.00 -10.63 -10.42
C ILE A 120 1.46 -10.17 -10.41
N ASP A 121 2.43 -11.08 -10.44
CA ASP A 121 3.85 -10.73 -10.33
C ASP A 121 4.66 -11.01 -11.59
N TYR A 122 4.07 -11.74 -12.54
CA TYR A 122 4.72 -12.09 -13.80
C TYR A 122 3.79 -11.81 -14.98
N PRO A 123 4.32 -11.45 -16.15
CA PRO A 123 3.52 -11.04 -17.29
C PRO A 123 2.97 -12.20 -18.13
N ASN A 124 3.18 -13.45 -17.71
CA ASN A 124 2.56 -14.62 -18.34
C ASN A 124 2.11 -15.67 -17.32
N ARG A 125 1.25 -16.55 -17.82
CA ARG A 125 0.62 -17.65 -17.08
C ARG A 125 1.62 -18.60 -16.44
N GLU A 126 2.62 -19.05 -17.19
CA GLU A 126 3.54 -20.10 -16.73
C GLU A 126 4.29 -19.65 -15.47
N GLU A 127 4.89 -18.46 -15.51
CA GLU A 127 5.64 -17.91 -14.39
C GLU A 127 4.71 -17.54 -13.21
N GLN A 128 3.54 -16.98 -13.49
CA GLN A 128 2.54 -16.65 -12.47
C GLN A 128 2.09 -17.90 -11.73
N ASP A 129 1.69 -18.95 -12.45
CA ASP A 129 1.20 -20.19 -11.87
C ASP A 129 2.31 -20.96 -11.15
N ALA A 130 3.54 -20.92 -11.67
CA ALA A 130 4.70 -21.53 -11.00
C ALA A 130 4.94 -20.93 -9.59
N GLN A 131 4.64 -19.65 -9.40
CA GLN A 131 4.90 -18.94 -8.14
C GLN A 131 3.68 -18.78 -7.24
N ARG A 132 2.48 -18.72 -7.83
CA ARG A 132 1.21 -18.51 -7.13
C ARG A 132 0.24 -19.68 -7.22
N GLY A 133 0.69 -20.83 -7.71
CA GLY A 133 -0.11 -22.05 -7.81
C GLY A 133 -0.84 -22.18 -9.15
N ALA A 134 -1.02 -23.43 -9.57
CA ALA A 134 -1.64 -23.77 -10.86
C ALA A 134 -3.04 -23.16 -11.01
N GLY A 135 -3.31 -22.53 -12.15
CA GLY A 135 -4.59 -21.91 -12.47
C GLY A 135 -4.79 -20.51 -11.85
N ASN A 136 -3.80 -19.96 -11.13
CA ASN A 136 -3.92 -18.65 -10.52
C ASN A 136 -4.09 -17.54 -11.58
N TRP A 137 -3.38 -17.63 -12.70
CA TRP A 137 -3.51 -16.70 -13.81
C TRP A 137 -4.97 -16.59 -14.30
N ASP A 138 -5.61 -17.72 -14.63
CA ASP A 138 -6.99 -17.71 -15.14
C ASP A 138 -7.97 -17.17 -14.12
N LEU A 139 -7.78 -17.56 -12.86
CA LEU A 139 -8.62 -17.09 -11.77
C LEU A 139 -8.56 -15.57 -11.66
N VAL A 140 -7.35 -15.00 -11.63
CA VAL A 140 -7.13 -13.56 -11.55
C VAL A 140 -7.76 -12.84 -12.75
N MET A 141 -7.52 -13.31 -13.98
CA MET A 141 -8.09 -12.66 -15.17
C MET A 141 -9.62 -12.73 -15.18
N THR A 142 -10.18 -13.89 -14.81
CA THR A 142 -11.64 -14.09 -14.76
C THR A 142 -12.30 -13.19 -13.72
N GLN A 143 -11.73 -13.11 -12.52
CA GLN A 143 -12.31 -12.28 -11.45
C GLN A 143 -12.09 -10.78 -11.70
N ALA A 144 -10.97 -10.38 -12.31
CA ALA A 144 -10.77 -8.99 -12.75
C ALA A 144 -11.81 -8.58 -13.80
N ALA A 145 -12.10 -9.43 -14.79
CA ALA A 145 -13.16 -9.17 -15.77
C ALA A 145 -14.54 -9.06 -15.11
N ARG A 146 -14.84 -9.94 -14.15
CA ARG A 146 -16.09 -9.89 -13.36
C ARG A 146 -16.23 -8.58 -12.59
N CYS A 147 -15.19 -8.14 -11.89
CA CYS A 147 -15.20 -6.86 -11.17
C CYS A 147 -15.49 -5.69 -12.12
N ARG A 148 -14.84 -5.64 -13.29
CA ARG A 148 -15.11 -4.61 -14.30
C ARG A 148 -16.56 -4.64 -14.80
N ALA A 149 -17.12 -5.82 -15.07
CA ALA A 149 -18.51 -5.98 -15.50
C ALA A 149 -19.52 -5.50 -14.43
N LEU A 150 -19.17 -5.62 -13.15
CA LEU A 150 -19.98 -5.15 -12.02
C LEU A 150 -19.80 -3.65 -11.71
N GLY A 151 -18.93 -2.95 -12.44
CA GLY A 151 -18.59 -1.54 -12.18
C GLY A 151 -17.63 -1.32 -11.01
N VAL A 152 -16.97 -2.38 -10.52
CA VAL A 152 -16.00 -2.32 -9.42
C VAL A 152 -14.61 -2.00 -9.98
N GLY A 153 -13.88 -1.12 -9.29
CA GLY A 153 -12.50 -0.77 -9.62
C GLY A 153 -11.59 -2.00 -9.62
N VAL A 154 -10.61 -2.01 -10.51
CA VAL A 154 -9.58 -3.05 -10.57
C VAL A 154 -8.24 -2.38 -10.57
N THR A 155 -7.35 -2.89 -9.71
CA THR A 155 -5.92 -2.60 -9.70
C THR A 155 -5.18 -3.93 -9.77
N PHE A 156 -4.12 -4.02 -10.55
CA PHE A 156 -3.19 -5.14 -10.45
C PHE A 156 -2.08 -4.78 -9.48
N ILE A 157 -1.63 -5.73 -8.66
CA ILE A 157 -0.55 -5.50 -7.71
C ILE A 157 0.57 -6.53 -7.88
N ALA A 158 1.79 -6.02 -8.04
CA ALA A 158 3.01 -6.81 -8.17
C ALA A 158 3.99 -6.51 -7.03
N VAL A 159 4.76 -7.51 -6.64
CA VAL A 159 5.94 -7.37 -5.80
C VAL A 159 7.17 -7.32 -6.71
N MET A 160 7.93 -6.23 -6.65
CA MET A 160 9.19 -6.09 -7.37
C MET A 160 10.25 -6.95 -6.67
N MET A 161 10.75 -7.95 -7.37
CA MET A 161 11.71 -8.95 -6.94
C MET A 161 12.83 -9.07 -7.97
N ARG A 162 13.96 -9.66 -7.60
CA ARG A 162 15.05 -9.87 -8.56
C ARG A 162 14.67 -10.71 -9.78
N THR A 163 13.59 -11.49 -9.69
CA THR A 163 13.11 -12.38 -10.75
C THR A 163 12.16 -11.69 -11.73
N ASN A 164 11.72 -10.46 -11.47
CA ASN A 164 10.73 -9.76 -12.32
C ASN A 164 10.95 -8.24 -12.46
N PHE A 165 11.96 -7.66 -11.80
CA PHE A 165 12.14 -6.21 -11.67
C PHE A 165 12.17 -5.47 -13.01
N ASP A 166 12.69 -6.11 -14.04
CA ASP A 166 12.87 -5.54 -15.37
C ASP A 166 11.65 -5.75 -16.29
N ARG A 167 10.61 -6.46 -15.83
CA ARG A 167 9.43 -6.85 -16.62
C ARG A 167 8.09 -6.33 -16.09
N LEU A 168 8.11 -5.48 -15.05
CA LEU A 168 6.88 -4.91 -14.47
C LEU A 168 6.07 -4.04 -15.46
N HIS A 169 6.74 -3.42 -16.44
CA HIS A 169 6.06 -2.67 -17.51
C HIS A 169 5.19 -3.56 -18.41
N GLU A 170 5.57 -4.83 -18.62
CA GLU A 170 4.74 -5.82 -19.32
C GLU A 170 3.47 -6.13 -18.53
N ILE A 171 3.55 -6.17 -17.20
CA ILE A 171 2.38 -6.34 -16.33
C ILE A 171 1.47 -5.11 -16.39
N ALA A 172 2.05 -3.89 -16.46
CA ALA A 172 1.23 -2.69 -16.68
C ALA A 172 0.48 -2.76 -18.01
N ALA A 173 1.10 -3.31 -19.06
CA ALA A 173 0.45 -3.50 -20.37
C ALA A 173 -0.71 -4.51 -20.31
N LEU A 174 -0.58 -5.56 -19.49
CA LEU A 174 -1.67 -6.49 -19.17
C LEU A 174 -2.81 -5.79 -18.41
N ALA A 175 -2.49 -5.02 -17.37
CA ALA A 175 -3.45 -4.29 -16.56
C ALA A 175 -4.32 -3.31 -17.38
N ARG A 176 -3.74 -2.71 -18.43
CA ARG A 176 -4.47 -1.85 -19.38
C ARG A 176 -5.66 -2.54 -20.04
N GLY A 177 -5.59 -3.86 -20.26
CA GLY A 177 -6.71 -4.64 -20.80
C GLY A 177 -7.97 -4.61 -19.93
N PHE A 178 -7.83 -4.22 -18.66
CA PHE A 178 -8.90 -4.09 -17.68
C PHE A 178 -9.15 -2.63 -17.28
N ASP A 179 -8.55 -1.65 -17.98
CA ASP A 179 -8.58 -0.23 -17.57
C ASP A 179 -8.09 -0.03 -16.11
N ALA A 180 -7.10 -0.85 -15.74
CA ALA A 180 -6.55 -0.94 -14.40
C ALA A 180 -5.12 -0.39 -14.35
N PRO A 181 -4.73 0.31 -13.26
CA PRO A 181 -3.34 0.62 -13.00
C PRO A 181 -2.59 -0.63 -12.49
N LEU A 182 -1.25 -0.54 -12.51
CA LEU A 182 -0.37 -1.45 -11.81
C LEU A 182 0.20 -0.76 -10.57
N ARG A 183 -0.05 -1.37 -9.41
CA ARG A 183 0.54 -1.02 -8.13
C ARG A 183 1.73 -1.93 -7.84
N ILE A 184 2.83 -1.35 -7.38
CA ILE A 184 4.09 -2.06 -7.13
C ILE A 184 4.51 -1.81 -5.70
N ASN A 185 4.89 -2.88 -5.00
CA ASN A 185 5.62 -2.81 -3.74
C ASN A 185 6.98 -3.48 -3.91
N VAL A 186 8.03 -2.90 -3.35
CA VAL A 186 9.35 -3.52 -3.36
C VAL A 186 9.38 -4.70 -2.40
N TYR A 187 9.93 -5.83 -2.83
CA TYR A 187 10.13 -7.01 -1.99
C TYR A 187 10.89 -6.67 -0.71
N GLN A 188 10.47 -7.29 0.39
CA GLN A 188 11.15 -7.20 1.68
C GLN A 188 11.45 -8.62 2.15
N ALA A 189 12.71 -8.88 2.49
CA ALA A 189 13.22 -10.19 2.88
C ALA A 189 12.78 -10.58 4.30
N VAL A 190 11.49 -10.88 4.48
CA VAL A 190 10.92 -11.26 5.79
C VAL A 190 11.23 -12.70 6.16
N ARG A 191 11.23 -13.61 5.17
CA ARG A 191 11.46 -15.05 5.38
C ARG A 191 12.70 -15.58 4.67
N THR A 192 13.05 -14.98 3.54
CA THR A 192 14.19 -15.36 2.70
C THR A 192 14.68 -14.13 1.98
N ASP A 193 15.95 -14.12 1.61
CA ASP A 193 16.57 -13.11 0.75
C ASP A 193 16.66 -13.56 -0.72
N ALA A 194 16.18 -14.75 -1.07
CA ALA A 194 16.27 -15.31 -2.42
C ALA A 194 15.64 -14.41 -3.51
N PHE A 195 14.66 -13.58 -3.14
CA PHE A 195 13.96 -12.65 -4.03
C PHE A 195 14.41 -11.19 -3.84
N ALA A 196 15.35 -10.92 -2.92
CA ALA A 196 15.84 -9.60 -2.64
C ALA A 196 16.58 -9.01 -3.84
N LEU A 197 16.28 -7.74 -4.13
CA LEU A 197 16.97 -6.97 -5.16
C LEU A 197 18.35 -6.59 -4.65
N THR A 198 19.34 -6.71 -5.52
CA THR A 198 20.59 -5.96 -5.40
C THR A 198 20.31 -4.47 -5.59
N TYR A 199 21.31 -3.65 -5.25
CA TYR A 199 21.21 -2.21 -5.44
C TYR A 199 20.96 -1.81 -6.91
N GLU A 200 21.67 -2.44 -7.86
CA GLU A 200 21.49 -2.13 -9.29
C GLU A 200 20.11 -2.61 -9.79
N GLU A 201 19.70 -3.84 -9.47
CA GLU A 201 18.38 -4.37 -9.85
C GLU A 201 17.23 -3.47 -9.35
N TYR A 202 17.35 -2.87 -8.16
CA TYR A 202 16.37 -1.92 -7.62
C TYR A 202 16.27 -0.65 -8.49
N TRP A 203 17.39 -0.01 -8.82
CA TRP A 203 17.39 1.24 -9.58
C TRP A 203 17.06 1.01 -11.06
N ASP A 204 17.62 -0.03 -11.66
CA ASP A 204 17.34 -0.41 -13.05
C ASP A 204 15.87 -0.79 -13.24
N GLY A 205 15.27 -1.49 -12.26
CA GLY A 205 13.85 -1.83 -12.27
C GLY A 205 12.94 -0.61 -12.31
N PHE A 206 13.19 0.39 -11.46
CA PHE A 206 12.42 1.65 -11.49
C PHE A 206 12.70 2.48 -12.75
N ALA A 207 13.95 2.57 -13.19
CA ALA A 207 14.30 3.28 -14.41
C ALA A 207 13.57 2.69 -15.63
N ARG A 208 13.59 1.36 -15.78
CA ARG A 208 12.89 0.67 -16.87
C ARG A 208 11.37 0.79 -16.76
N LEU A 209 10.82 0.66 -15.56
CA LEU A 209 9.39 0.85 -15.31
C LEU A 209 8.93 2.24 -15.79
N PHE A 210 9.61 3.30 -15.38
CA PHE A 210 9.22 4.67 -15.72
C PHE A 210 9.57 5.04 -17.16
N ALA A 211 10.57 4.40 -17.76
CA ALA A 211 10.86 4.54 -19.18
C ALA A 211 9.68 4.05 -20.06
N GLU A 212 8.88 3.09 -19.60
CA GLU A 212 7.82 2.44 -20.40
C GLU A 212 6.38 2.76 -19.95
N THR A 213 6.20 3.40 -18.79
CA THR A 213 4.89 3.67 -18.20
C THR A 213 4.69 5.14 -17.84
N ASP A 214 3.45 5.51 -17.52
CA ASP A 214 3.13 6.81 -16.93
C ASP A 214 2.85 6.63 -15.44
N VAL A 215 3.40 7.52 -14.63
CA VAL A 215 3.37 7.47 -13.16
C VAL A 215 2.09 8.11 -12.64
N ILE A 216 1.33 7.37 -11.86
CA ILE A 216 0.17 7.91 -11.12
C ILE A 216 0.62 8.39 -9.73
N ALA A 217 1.43 7.59 -9.03
CA ALA A 217 1.94 7.95 -7.71
C ALA A 217 3.25 7.25 -7.40
N ILE A 218 4.16 7.94 -6.70
CA ILE A 218 5.39 7.35 -6.14
C ILE A 218 5.38 7.58 -4.64
N GLY A 219 5.16 6.51 -3.90
CA GLY A 219 5.22 6.50 -2.45
C GLY A 219 6.58 6.10 -1.90
N GLU A 220 7.30 5.22 -2.59
CA GLU A 220 8.63 4.77 -2.19
C GLU A 220 9.56 5.99 -2.02
N PRO A 221 10.08 6.28 -0.80
CA PRO A 221 10.70 7.58 -0.53
C PRO A 221 12.00 7.85 -1.32
N LEU A 222 12.83 6.83 -1.55
CA LEU A 222 14.05 6.99 -2.33
C LEU A 222 13.73 7.27 -3.79
N VAL A 223 12.83 6.47 -4.37
CA VAL A 223 12.37 6.63 -5.76
C VAL A 223 11.71 7.98 -5.95
N ARG A 224 10.89 8.41 -4.99
CA ARG A 224 10.20 9.70 -5.00
C ARG A 224 11.18 10.86 -5.02
N ALA A 225 12.18 10.83 -4.15
CA ALA A 225 13.22 11.85 -4.09
C ALA A 225 14.05 11.90 -5.37
N MET A 226 14.46 10.73 -5.89
CA MET A 226 15.20 10.64 -7.15
C MET A 226 14.38 11.01 -8.39
N ALA A 227 13.06 10.93 -8.32
CA ALA A 227 12.15 11.43 -9.35
C ALA A 227 11.89 12.95 -9.25
N GLY A 228 12.52 13.66 -8.30
CA GLY A 228 12.37 15.10 -8.11
C GLY A 228 11.00 15.52 -7.57
N LEU A 229 10.25 14.60 -6.95
CA LEU A 229 8.94 14.89 -6.38
C LEU A 229 9.05 15.43 -4.95
N PRO A 230 8.17 16.37 -4.54
CA PRO A 230 8.21 16.96 -3.20
C PRO A 230 7.87 15.95 -2.11
N ALA A 231 8.20 16.26 -0.86
CA ALA A 231 7.83 15.47 0.31
C ALA A 231 6.34 15.06 0.29
N ARG A 232 6.06 13.83 0.72
CA ARG A 232 4.68 13.36 0.83
C ARG A 232 4.05 13.83 2.14
N ARG A 233 2.81 14.29 2.06
CA ARG A 233 1.97 14.53 3.24
C ARG A 233 1.23 13.23 3.57
N GLY A 234 1.54 12.59 4.70
CA GLY A 234 0.95 11.32 5.13
C GLY A 234 1.84 10.09 4.93
N GLY A 235 1.26 8.90 5.11
CA GLY A 235 1.99 7.63 5.04
C GLY A 235 2.20 6.93 6.38
N CYS A 236 3.21 6.06 6.45
CA CYS A 236 3.49 5.19 7.58
C CYS A 236 3.70 6.02 8.85
N GLY A 237 2.91 5.71 9.88
CA GLY A 237 2.98 6.41 11.15
C GLY A 237 2.31 7.78 11.19
N ILE A 238 1.79 8.33 10.09
CA ILE A 238 1.12 9.64 10.07
C ILE A 238 -0.37 9.46 9.78
N GLY A 239 -0.69 8.96 8.59
CA GLY A 239 -2.07 8.83 8.10
C GLY A 239 -2.52 7.38 7.90
N THR A 240 -1.65 6.42 8.23
CA THR A 240 -1.94 4.98 8.06
C THR A 240 -1.67 4.20 9.33
N VAL A 241 -2.60 3.32 9.68
CA VAL A 241 -2.49 2.35 10.78
C VAL A 241 -2.64 0.94 10.19
N ARG A 242 -1.90 -0.04 10.73
CA ARG A 242 -2.03 -1.45 10.36
C ARG A 242 -2.58 -2.25 11.53
N VAL A 243 -3.61 -3.04 11.28
CA VAL A 243 -4.20 -3.98 12.23
C VAL A 243 -3.87 -5.39 11.75
N THR A 244 -3.29 -6.19 12.63
CA THR A 244 -2.89 -7.56 12.31
C THR A 244 -4.01 -8.56 12.67
N PRO A 245 -3.97 -9.79 12.11
CA PRO A 245 -4.87 -10.86 12.50
C PRO A 245 -4.81 -11.24 13.99
N ARG A 246 -3.75 -10.83 14.71
CA ARG A 246 -3.62 -11.00 16.17
C ARG A 246 -4.34 -9.95 17.00
N ALA A 247 -5.14 -9.08 16.38
CA ALA A 247 -5.74 -7.92 17.04
C ALA A 247 -4.68 -6.99 17.68
N THR A 248 -3.61 -6.71 16.92
CA THR A 248 -2.60 -5.73 17.32
C THR A 248 -2.41 -4.66 16.26
N VAL A 249 -2.01 -3.46 16.70
CA VAL A 249 -1.76 -2.29 15.83
C VAL A 249 -0.27 -2.00 15.69
N GLN A 250 0.11 -1.53 14.50
CA GLN A 250 1.47 -1.15 14.17
C GLN A 250 1.51 -0.11 13.02
N PRO A 251 2.59 0.68 12.87
CA PRO A 251 2.69 1.69 11.82
C PRO A 251 2.95 1.14 10.41
N CYS A 252 3.48 -0.08 10.31
CA CYS A 252 3.87 -0.72 9.07
C CYS A 252 3.70 -2.24 9.17
N VAL A 253 3.39 -2.91 8.05
CA VAL A 253 3.31 -4.38 8.00
C VAL A 253 4.66 -5.04 8.32
N TYR A 254 5.75 -4.32 8.07
CA TYR A 254 7.13 -4.75 8.27
C TYR A 254 7.73 -4.28 9.60
N TRP A 255 6.92 -3.70 10.49
CA TRP A 255 7.45 -3.16 11.76
C TRP A 255 7.95 -4.26 12.71
N GLY A 256 7.41 -5.47 12.58
CA GLY A 256 7.78 -6.63 13.37
C GLY A 256 7.28 -6.56 14.81
N GLY A 257 7.69 -7.56 15.62
CA GLY A 257 7.30 -7.66 17.03
C GLY A 257 5.85 -8.08 17.26
N THR A 258 5.36 -7.85 18.48
CA THR A 258 3.99 -8.18 18.89
C THR A 258 2.96 -7.15 18.42
N GLY A 259 3.38 -5.91 18.16
CA GLY A 259 2.49 -4.76 17.99
C GLY A 259 1.91 -4.28 19.32
N GLN A 260 1.14 -3.19 19.28
CA GLN A 260 0.39 -2.67 20.43
C GLN A 260 -1.01 -3.29 20.46
N SER A 261 -1.62 -3.45 21.65
CA SER A 261 -2.95 -4.07 21.76
C SER A 261 -4.07 -3.16 21.26
N LEU A 262 -5.27 -3.72 21.06
CA LEU A 262 -6.46 -2.91 20.80
C LEU A 262 -6.88 -2.03 21.98
N ASP A 263 -6.55 -2.42 23.22
CA ASP A 263 -6.79 -1.56 24.39
C ASP A 263 -5.95 -0.28 24.29
N THR A 264 -4.67 -0.40 23.91
CA THR A 264 -3.81 0.77 23.65
C THR A 264 -4.38 1.63 22.52
N LEU A 265 -4.91 1.02 21.45
CA LEU A 265 -5.57 1.76 20.39
C LEU A 265 -6.80 2.53 20.91
N ARG A 266 -7.66 1.86 21.69
CA ARG A 266 -8.88 2.44 22.23
C ARG A 266 -8.59 3.60 23.18
N GLU A 267 -7.56 3.48 24.00
CA GLU A 267 -7.13 4.52 24.94
C GLU A 267 -6.51 5.72 24.23
N ALA A 268 -5.64 5.48 23.24
CA ALA A 268 -4.94 6.55 22.53
C ALA A 268 -5.80 7.21 21.43
N GLY A 269 -6.73 6.47 20.85
CA GLY A 269 -7.50 6.89 19.68
C GLY A 269 -6.58 7.40 18.55
N SER A 270 -6.83 8.62 18.08
CA SER A 270 -6.01 9.25 17.03
C SER A 270 -4.57 9.53 17.47
N GLU A 271 -4.30 9.66 18.78
CA GLU A 271 -2.94 9.84 19.31
C GLU A 271 -2.12 8.55 19.31
N ILE A 272 -2.65 7.44 18.79
CA ILE A 272 -1.86 6.22 18.53
C ILE A 272 -0.59 6.54 17.72
N VAL A 273 -0.65 7.56 16.85
CA VAL A 273 0.50 8.02 16.08
C VAL A 273 1.61 8.60 16.96
N GLU A 274 1.34 9.09 18.15
CA GLU A 274 2.37 9.63 19.05
C GLU A 274 3.03 8.56 19.92
N THR A 275 2.55 7.32 19.86
CA THR A 275 3.18 6.21 20.58
C THR A 275 4.54 5.84 19.99
N ALA A 276 5.41 5.26 20.82
CA ALA A 276 6.80 5.00 20.47
C ALA A 276 7.00 4.25 19.13
N PRO A 277 6.24 3.19 18.78
CA PRO A 277 6.37 2.53 17.47
C PRO A 277 6.07 3.47 16.30
N PHE A 278 5.03 4.30 16.42
CA PHE A 278 4.62 5.21 15.38
C PHE A 278 5.58 6.40 15.26
N ALA A 279 6.02 6.98 16.39
CA ALA A 279 7.05 8.02 16.39
C ALA A 279 8.37 7.50 15.75
N ALA A 280 8.78 6.28 16.09
CA ALA A 280 10.00 5.68 15.56
C ALA A 280 9.96 5.45 14.04
N VAL A 281 8.80 5.15 13.44
CA VAL A 281 8.72 5.01 11.96
C VAL A 281 8.90 6.34 11.23
N ARG A 282 8.65 7.47 11.92
CA ARG A 282 8.81 8.84 11.40
C ARG A 282 10.19 9.42 11.69
N ALA A 283 11.03 8.74 12.46
CA ALA A 283 12.33 9.25 12.84
C ALA A 283 13.27 9.33 11.63
N LEU A 284 13.92 10.49 11.48
CA LEU A 284 14.99 10.70 10.51
C LEU A 284 16.28 10.07 11.05
N PRO A 285 16.92 9.14 10.32
CA PRO A 285 18.25 8.63 10.69
C PRO A 285 19.28 9.76 10.71
N GLU A 286 20.16 9.77 11.72
CA GLU A 286 21.18 10.84 11.85
C GLU A 286 22.08 10.98 10.62
N PRO A 287 22.52 9.92 9.92
CA PRO A 287 23.29 10.05 8.68
C PRO A 287 22.54 10.75 7.53
N CYS A 288 21.22 10.91 7.64
CA CYS A 288 20.40 11.59 6.62
C CYS A 288 20.21 13.08 6.92
N ARG A 289 20.61 13.57 8.10
CA ARG A 289 20.51 14.98 8.47
C ARG A 289 21.46 15.83 7.62
N GLY A 290 20.95 16.92 7.06
CA GLY A 290 21.68 17.81 6.17
C GLY A 290 21.84 17.29 4.73
N CYS A 291 21.20 16.18 4.37
CA CYS A 291 21.18 15.67 3.01
C CYS A 291 20.29 16.54 2.11
N ASP A 292 20.70 16.78 0.86
CA ASP A 292 19.90 17.53 -0.13
C ASP A 292 18.50 16.94 -0.38
N TYR A 293 18.32 15.65 -0.06
CA TYR A 293 17.06 14.93 -0.21
C TYR A 293 16.33 14.68 1.13
N GLU A 294 16.75 15.32 2.22
CA GLU A 294 16.20 15.11 3.57
C GLU A 294 14.67 15.22 3.58
N GLU A 295 14.11 16.30 3.06
CA GLU A 295 12.66 16.52 3.07
C GLU A 295 11.88 15.50 2.23
N ALA A 296 12.39 15.16 1.04
CA ALA A 296 11.67 14.31 0.10
C ALA A 296 11.79 12.81 0.43
N CYS A 297 12.97 12.38 0.87
CA CYS A 297 13.30 10.97 1.13
C CYS A 297 13.09 10.59 2.60
N HIS A 298 13.43 11.49 3.53
CA HIS A 298 13.33 11.29 4.97
C HIS A 298 13.97 9.98 5.47
N GLY A 299 15.11 9.61 4.89
CA GLY A 299 15.87 8.40 5.25
C GLY A 299 15.35 7.09 4.65
N GLY A 300 14.51 7.14 3.63
CA GLY A 300 14.04 5.94 2.93
C GLY A 300 12.99 5.15 3.71
N CYS A 301 12.81 3.88 3.37
CA CYS A 301 11.76 3.05 3.96
C CYS A 301 12.13 2.60 5.39
N ALA A 302 11.54 3.22 6.41
CA ALA A 302 11.74 2.83 7.81
C ALA A 302 11.37 1.36 8.09
N GLY A 303 10.34 0.82 7.42
CA GLY A 303 9.98 -0.60 7.52
C GLY A 303 11.08 -1.54 7.01
N ARG A 304 11.70 -1.22 5.87
CA ARG A 304 12.85 -1.95 5.30
C ARG A 304 14.05 -1.90 6.25
N ARG A 305 14.39 -0.71 6.75
CA ARG A 305 15.47 -0.51 7.72
C ARG A 305 15.23 -1.30 9.01
N ARG A 306 13.99 -1.31 9.51
CA ARG A 306 13.58 -2.06 10.71
C ARG A 306 13.74 -3.57 10.54
N LEU A 307 13.28 -4.13 9.42
CA LEU A 307 13.44 -5.57 9.12
C LEU A 307 14.90 -6.01 9.07
N MET A 308 15.78 -5.11 8.64
CA MET A 308 17.21 -5.35 8.54
C MET A 308 17.98 -4.95 9.81
N GLU A 309 17.26 -4.73 10.92
CA GLU A 309 17.82 -4.36 12.24
C GLU A 309 18.73 -3.12 12.22
N ARG A 310 18.45 -2.19 11.30
CA ARG A 310 19.26 -0.99 11.07
C ARG A 310 18.42 0.28 10.99
N LEU A 311 17.46 0.42 11.90
CA LEU A 311 16.53 1.55 11.91
C LEU A 311 17.27 2.90 11.88
N ASP A 312 18.37 3.06 12.61
CA ASP A 312 19.09 4.34 12.68
C ASP A 312 20.13 4.53 11.56
N GLN A 313 20.21 3.61 10.61
CA GLN A 313 21.09 3.72 9.43
C GLN A 313 20.32 4.20 8.21
N VAL A 314 21.04 4.46 7.12
CA VAL A 314 20.43 4.75 5.81
C VAL A 314 19.75 3.53 5.21
N ASP A 315 18.77 3.77 4.34
CA ASP A 315 18.16 2.72 3.52
C ASP A 315 19.22 2.06 2.61
N PRO A 316 19.26 0.72 2.47
CA PRO A 316 20.23 0.01 1.63
C PRO A 316 20.29 0.47 0.18
N TYR A 317 19.17 0.97 -0.34
CA TYR A 317 19.09 1.42 -1.72
C TYR A 317 19.47 2.89 -1.88
N CYS A 318 19.91 3.57 -0.82
CA CYS A 318 20.29 4.98 -0.88
C CYS A 318 21.51 5.19 -1.81
N PRO A 319 21.38 6.03 -2.86
CA PRO A 319 22.48 6.30 -3.78
C PRO A 319 23.49 7.30 -3.19
N ILE A 320 23.02 8.20 -2.34
CA ILE A 320 23.83 9.30 -1.81
C ILE A 320 25.00 8.79 -0.96
N VAL A 321 24.78 7.75 -0.15
CA VAL A 321 25.86 7.14 0.66
C VAL A 321 26.89 6.38 -0.17
N ARG A 322 26.60 6.13 -1.46
CA ARG A 322 27.54 5.56 -2.43
C ARG A 322 28.28 6.64 -3.23
N GLY A 323 28.04 7.92 -2.95
CA GLY A 323 28.56 9.03 -3.75
C GLY A 323 27.88 9.15 -5.12
N GLU A 324 26.69 8.58 -5.28
CA GLU A 324 25.91 8.60 -6.51
C GLU A 324 24.68 9.50 -6.37
N VAL A 325 24.17 9.97 -7.50
CA VAL A 325 22.78 10.43 -7.64
C VAL A 325 22.17 9.61 -8.76
N ARG A 326 20.95 9.10 -8.57
CA ARG A 326 20.24 8.25 -9.55
C ARG A 326 18.96 8.94 -10.04
N PRO A 327 19.02 10.01 -10.84
CA PRO A 327 17.81 10.72 -11.29
C PRO A 327 16.88 9.79 -12.06
N LEU A 328 15.59 9.84 -11.75
CA LEU A 328 14.56 9.07 -12.44
C LEU A 328 13.68 10.00 -13.28
N SER A 329 13.76 9.84 -14.61
CA SER A 329 12.86 10.54 -15.52
C SER A 329 11.47 9.92 -15.46
N ILE A 330 10.46 10.73 -15.16
CA ILE A 330 9.06 10.29 -15.04
C ILE A 330 8.15 11.13 -15.94
N VAL A 331 7.06 10.50 -16.39
CA VAL A 331 5.92 11.19 -17.01
C VAL A 331 4.72 10.96 -16.11
N MET A 332 4.10 12.03 -15.61
CA MET A 332 2.91 11.89 -14.76
C MET A 332 1.68 11.59 -15.61
N ALA A 333 0.93 10.56 -15.21
CA ALA A 333 -0.39 10.27 -15.72
C ALA A 333 -1.39 11.38 -15.34
N PRO A 334 -2.51 11.53 -16.08
CA PRO A 334 -3.63 12.36 -15.64
C PRO A 334 -4.10 11.95 -14.24
N ALA A 335 -4.57 12.93 -13.46
CA ALA A 335 -5.04 12.68 -12.11
C ALA A 335 -6.20 11.65 -12.13
N ARG A 336 -6.03 10.57 -11.37
CA ARG A 336 -7.03 9.51 -11.17
C ARG A 336 -7.22 9.32 -9.68
N GLU A 337 -8.46 9.35 -9.21
CA GLU A 337 -8.74 9.06 -7.80
C GLU A 337 -8.55 7.56 -7.54
N LEU A 338 -7.50 7.18 -6.79
CA LEU A 338 -7.28 5.79 -6.36
C LEU A 338 -7.30 5.72 -4.83
N PRO A 339 -7.95 4.69 -4.23
CA PRO A 339 -7.98 4.51 -2.78
C PRO A 339 -6.60 4.50 -2.10
N LYS A 340 -5.55 4.14 -2.85
CA LYS A 340 -4.19 3.90 -2.35
C LYS A 340 -3.18 5.01 -2.62
N LEU A 341 -3.62 6.15 -3.15
CA LEU A 341 -2.74 7.31 -3.43
C LEU A 341 -2.01 7.86 -2.21
N GLU A 342 -2.37 7.46 -0.98
CA GLU A 342 -1.72 7.90 0.26
C GLU A 342 -0.89 6.81 0.97
N SER A 343 -0.84 5.58 0.43
CA SER A 343 0.00 4.51 0.99
C SER A 343 1.50 4.78 0.79
N ALA A 344 2.24 4.89 1.89
CA ALA A 344 3.65 5.31 1.94
C ALA A 344 4.67 4.46 1.16
N CYS A 345 4.38 3.21 0.81
CA CYS A 345 5.39 2.26 0.33
C CYS A 345 5.11 1.69 -1.07
N THR A 346 4.34 2.41 -1.89
CA THR A 346 3.88 1.88 -3.18
C THR A 346 4.11 2.85 -4.33
N THR A 347 4.42 2.29 -5.50
CA THR A 347 4.50 3.00 -6.77
C THR A 347 3.33 2.54 -7.64
N ILE A 348 2.58 3.48 -8.20
CA ILE A 348 1.43 3.20 -9.05
C ILE A 348 1.71 3.78 -10.44
N VAL A 349 1.58 2.95 -11.45
CA VAL A 349 1.76 3.32 -12.86
C VAL A 349 0.59 2.85 -13.70
N GLN A 350 0.48 3.37 -14.91
CA GLN A 350 -0.38 2.83 -15.95
C GLN A 350 0.42 2.65 -17.24
N ALA A 351 0.06 1.66 -18.05
CA ALA A 351 0.68 1.53 -19.36
C ALA A 351 0.32 2.73 -20.23
N ARG A 352 1.29 3.15 -21.04
CA ARG A 352 1.04 4.19 -22.04
C ARG A 352 0.02 3.72 -23.08
N PRO A 353 -0.72 4.66 -23.70
CA PRO A 353 -1.45 4.36 -24.92
C PRO A 353 -0.48 3.75 -25.93
N ALA A 354 -0.94 2.75 -26.71
CA ALA A 354 -0.15 2.26 -27.83
C ALA A 354 0.20 3.46 -28.72
N ARG A 355 1.49 3.66 -29.02
CA ARG A 355 1.90 4.64 -30.03
C ARG A 355 1.35 4.10 -31.37
N GLY A 356 0.37 4.81 -31.91
CA GLY A 356 -0.27 4.48 -33.19
C GLY A 356 0.67 4.61 -34.36
#